data_AF-A0A060C380-F1
#
_entry.id   AF-A0A060C380-F1
#
_cell.length_a   1.000
_cell.length_b   1.000
_cell.length_c   1.000
_cell.angle_alpha   90.00
_cell.angle_beta   90.00
_cell.angle_gamma   90.00
#
_symmetry.space_group_name_H-M   'P 1'
#
loop_
_entity.id
_entity.type
_entity.pdbx_description
1 polymer ?
#
loop_
_entity_poly.entity_id
_entity_poly.type
_entity_poly.pdbx_seq_one_letter_code
_entity_poly.pdbx_strand_id
1 'polypeptide(L)' 'MTLLPENPAADRPVERESLIVMQLLPALESGGVERGTIEIAAALIAAGHKAIVVSGGGRMV' A
#
# COMPACT_ATOMS: atom_id res chain seq x y z
N MET A 1 -13.55 24.97 -5.04
CA MET A 1 -14.04 23.68 -4.53
C MET A 1 -13.90 22.68 -5.68
N THR A 2 -12.70 22.14 -5.87
CA THR A 2 -12.42 21.25 -7.01
C THR A 2 -12.94 19.87 -6.68
N LEU A 3 -13.91 19.39 -7.45
CA LEU A 3 -14.28 17.98 -7.47
C LEU A 3 -13.07 17.22 -8.02
N LEU A 4 -12.50 16.33 -7.21
CA LEU A 4 -11.54 15.36 -7.74
C LEU A 4 -12.27 14.54 -8.81
N PRO A 5 -11.64 14.28 -9.97
CA PRO A 5 -12.27 13.45 -10.99
C PRO A 5 -12.67 12.11 -10.37
N GLU A 6 -13.92 11.68 -10.60
CA GLU A 6 -14.37 10.34 -10.23
C GLU A 6 -13.36 9.32 -10.75
N ASN A 7 -12.95 8.36 -9.90
CA ASN A 7 -11.99 7.34 -10.29
C ASN A 7 -12.71 6.21 -11.05
N PRO A 8 -12.68 6.15 -12.40
CA PRO A 8 -13.36 5.11 -13.16
C PRO A 8 -12.78 3.71 -12.93
N ALA A 9 -11.60 3.61 -12.30
CA ALA A 9 -11.03 2.33 -11.91
C ALA A 9 -11.63 1.75 -10.62
N ALA A 10 -12.36 2.54 -9.82
CA ALA A 10 -12.94 2.07 -8.56
C ALA A 10 -14.08 1.05 -8.78
N ASP A 11 -14.76 1.10 -9.93
CA ASP A 11 -15.95 0.29 -10.23
C ASP A 11 -15.65 -0.90 -11.16
N ARG A 12 -14.40 -1.04 -11.61
CA ARG A 12 -13.98 -2.23 -12.36
C ARG A 12 -13.87 -3.39 -11.38
N PRO A 13 -14.47 -4.56 -11.67
CA PRO A 13 -14.13 -5.77 -10.96
C PRO A 13 -12.62 -5.92 -11.07
N VAL A 14 -11.93 -5.93 -9.92
CA VAL A 14 -10.53 -6.33 -9.90
C VAL A 14 -10.57 -7.83 -10.19
N GLU A 15 -10.48 -8.18 -11.48
CA GLU A 15 -10.17 -9.56 -11.86
C GLU A 15 -8.94 -9.98 -11.05
N ARG A 16 -8.80 -11.27 -10.73
CA ARG A 16 -7.68 -11.78 -9.90
C ARG A 16 -6.30 -11.65 -10.60
N GLU A 17 -6.11 -10.60 -11.38
CA GLU A 17 -4.84 -10.13 -11.88
C GLU A 17 -3.95 -9.70 -10.71
N SER A 18 -2.66 -9.97 -10.86
CA SER A 18 -1.67 -9.59 -9.87
C SER A 18 -1.57 -8.07 -9.82
N LEU A 19 -1.93 -7.47 -8.68
CA LEU A 19 -1.80 -6.04 -8.44
C LEU A 19 -0.37 -5.65 -8.10
N ILE A 20 0.00 -4.41 -8.41
CA ILE A 20 1.19 -3.74 -7.87
C ILE A 20 0.71 -2.62 -6.97
N VAL A 21 0.96 -2.74 -5.66
CA VAL A 21 0.49 -1.79 -4.64
C VAL A 21 1.68 -1.03 -4.06
N MET A 22 1.65 0.30 -4.15
CA MET A 22 2.65 1.17 -3.54
C MET A 22 2.09 1.86 -2.29
N GLN A 23 2.77 1.65 -1.16
CA GLN A 23 2.49 2.32 0.11
C GLN A 23 3.53 3.42 0.33
N LEU A 24 3.08 4.66 0.56
CA LEU A 24 3.94 5.81 0.84
C LEU A 24 3.75 6.25 2.30
N LEU A 25 4.86 6.42 3.01
CA LEU A 25 4.86 6.78 4.43
C LEU A 25 5.89 7.88 4.69
N PRO A 26 5.63 8.79 5.65
CA PRO A 26 6.59 9.83 6.01
C PRO A 26 7.89 9.25 6.61
N ALA A 27 7.80 8.28 7.52
CA ALA A 27 8.92 7.57 8.13
C ALA A 27 8.43 6.23 8.71
N LEU A 28 9.36 5.28 8.90
CA LEU A 28 9.15 4.04 9.66
C LEU A 28 9.80 4.21 11.05
N GLU A 29 9.04 4.74 12.01
CA GLU A 29 9.44 5.03 13.38
C GLU A 29 8.70 4.09 14.36
N SER A 30 9.27 2.89 14.64
CA SER A 30 8.87 1.85 15.64
C SER A 30 7.46 1.87 16.29
N GLY A 31 6.41 2.18 15.54
CA GLY A 31 5.04 2.38 16.02
C GLY A 31 4.04 1.42 15.36
N GLY A 32 2.76 1.73 15.48
CA GLY A 32 1.68 0.89 14.95
C GLY A 32 1.53 0.96 13.43
N VAL A 33 1.99 2.05 12.80
CA VAL A 33 1.85 2.26 11.35
C VAL A 33 2.81 1.36 10.59
N GLU A 34 4.03 1.19 11.09
CA GLU A 34 5.09 0.35 10.54
C GLU A 34 4.64 -1.10 10.47
N ARG A 35 4.16 -1.62 11.60
CA ARG A 35 3.67 -3.00 11.70
C ARG A 35 2.51 -3.22 10.74
N GLY A 36 1.54 -2.31 10.71
CA GLY A 36 0.40 -2.39 9.79
C GLY A 36 0.84 -2.38 8.33
N THR A 37 1.78 -1.51 7.94
CA THR A 37 2.32 -1.44 6.58
C THR A 37 2.99 -2.75 6.16
N ILE A 38 3.79 -3.34 7.05
CA ILE A 38 4.49 -4.61 6.78
C ILE A 38 3.50 -5.78 6.74
N GLU A 39 2.53 -5.84 7.66
CA GLU A 39 1.48 -6.87 7.67
C GLU A 39 0.64 -6.82 6.38
N ILE A 40 0.26 -5.61 5.93
CA ILE A 40 -0.46 -5.41 4.67
C ILE A 40 0.41 -5.82 3.48
N ALA A 41 1.68 -5.41 3.44
CA ALA A 41 2.60 -5.80 2.36
C ALA A 41 2.78 -7.33 2.30
N ALA A 42 2.92 -7.99 3.45
CA ALA A 42 3.03 -9.43 3.55
C ALA A 42 1.75 -10.14 3.08
N ALA A 43 0.58 -9.63 3.46
CA ALA A 43 -0.70 -10.17 3.01
C ALA A 43 -0.88 -10.05 1.49
N LEU A 44 -0.46 -8.92 0.90
CA LEU A 44 -0.47 -8.71 -0.55
C LEU A 44 0.43 -9.71 -1.27
N ILE A 45 1.66 -9.91 -0.78
CA ILE A 45 2.60 -10.90 -1.34
C ILE A 45 2.03 -12.32 -1.23
N ALA A 46 1.45 -12.68 -0.08
CA ALA A 46 0.83 -13.99 0.14
C ALA A 46 -0.37 -14.22 -0.79
N ALA A 47 -1.08 -13.16 -1.19
CA ALA A 47 -2.17 -13.21 -2.16
C ALA A 47 -1.71 -13.23 -3.64
N GLY A 48 -0.39 -13.24 -3.90
CA GLY A 48 0.17 -13.25 -5.26
C GLY A 48 0.30 -11.87 -5.91
N HIS A 49 0.26 -10.81 -5.10
CA HIS A 49 0.45 -9.43 -5.54
C HIS A 49 1.87 -8.94 -5.28
N LYS A 50 2.25 -7.85 -5.93
CA LYS A 50 3.52 -7.16 -5.70
C LYS A 50 3.29 -5.97 -4.77
N ALA A 51 4.04 -5.90 -3.67
CA ALA A 51 4.01 -4.78 -2.75
C ALA A 51 5.30 -3.94 -2.87
N ILE A 52 5.16 -2.62 -2.90
CA ILE A 52 6.25 -1.64 -2.85
C ILE A 52 5.98 -0.74 -1.65
N VAL A 53 6.97 -0.57 -0.78
CA VAL A 53 6.89 0.33 0.37
C VAL A 53 7.95 1.40 0.21
N VAL A 54 7.53 2.66 0.25
CA VAL A 54 8.42 3.84 0.17
C VAL A 54 8.28 4.61 1.47
N SER A 55 9.39 4.75 2.19
CA SER A 55 9.47 5.50 3.44
C SER A 55 10.50 6.62 3.32
N GLY A 56 10.29 7.74 4.00
CA GLY A 56 11.30 8.79 4.16
C GLY A 56 12.52 8.39 5.01
N GLY A 57 12.53 7.18 5.57
CA GLY A 57 13.62 6.65 6.41
C GLY A 57 13.09 6.13 7.75
N GLY A 58 13.97 5.99 8.73
CA GLY A 58 13.67 5.42 10.06
C GLY A 58 14.36 4.07 10.28
N ARG A 59 14.38 3.60 11.53
CA ARG A 59 14.92 2.26 11.84
C ARG A 59 13.75 1.31 11.94
N MET A 60 13.62 0.41 10.96
CA MET A 60 12.83 -0.80 11.15
C MET A 60 13.57 -1.65 12.21
N VAL A 61 13.14 -1.53 13.46
CA VAL A 61 13.60 -2.32 14.60
C VAL A 61 12.56 -3.38 14.95
#